data_AF-A0A316LMD5-F1
#
_entry.id   AF-A0A316LMD5-F1
#
_cell.length_a   1.000
_cell.length_b   1.000
_cell.length_c   1.000
_cell.angle_alpha   90.00
_cell.angle_beta   90.00
_cell.angle_gamma   90.00
#
_symmetry.space_group_name_H-M   'P 1'
#
loop_
_entity.id
_entity.type
_entity.pdbx_description
1 polymer ?
#
loop_
_entity_poly.entity_id
_entity_poly.type
_entity_poly.pdbx_seq_one_letter_code
_entity_poly.pdbx_strand_id
1 'polypeptide(L)'
;MKKTKLFLLIAIVVMILSYSFTALASGETLQHYGHSRVGYTSQESVSQRTDTLLLNQHWRSSANMAVSAVNSASSPVGPAKIIAYEGCSLTVYQLPATDPIRQVHIRVDNQMVIPSSQPAAYSEGNWILLP
;
A
#
# COMPACT_ATOMS: atom_id res chain seq x y z
N MET A 1 20.31 37.55 -23.90
CA MET A 1 20.38 36.86 -22.59
C MET A 1 19.03 36.62 -21.90
N LYS A 2 18.00 37.50 -21.99
CA LYS A 2 16.68 37.26 -21.36
C LYS A 2 15.91 36.06 -21.94
N LYS A 3 15.95 35.86 -23.27
CA LYS A 3 15.25 34.75 -23.95
C LYS A 3 15.79 33.37 -23.55
N THR A 4 17.12 33.22 -23.45
CA THR A 4 17.78 31.94 -23.10
C THR A 4 17.42 31.46 -21.69
N LYS A 5 17.31 32.38 -20.73
CA LYS A 5 16.90 32.05 -19.35
C LYS A 5 15.44 31.62 -19.25
N LEU A 6 14.56 32.23 -20.07
CA LEU A 6 13.14 31.86 -20.14
C LEU A 6 12.95 30.46 -20.74
N PHE A 7 13.69 30.13 -21.81
CA PHE A 7 13.66 28.79 -22.39
C PHE A 7 14.14 27.70 -21.40
N LEU A 8 15.19 27.98 -20.65
CA LEU A 8 15.70 27.06 -19.63
C LEU A 8 14.66 26.81 -18.52
N LEU A 9 13.99 27.87 -18.06
CA LEU A 9 12.94 27.77 -17.04
C LEU A 9 11.76 26.91 -17.52
N ILE A 10 11.29 27.12 -18.75
CA ILE A 10 10.20 26.34 -19.34
C ILE A 10 10.62 24.87 -19.47
N ALA A 11 11.85 24.58 -19.91
CA ALA A 11 12.35 23.22 -20.02
C ALA A 11 12.39 22.49 -18.67
N ILE A 12 12.82 23.18 -17.60
CA ILE A 12 12.82 22.63 -16.24
C ILE A 12 11.39 22.35 -15.77
N VAL A 13 10.47 23.29 -15.97
CA VAL A 13 9.06 23.13 -15.59
C VAL A 13 8.40 21.97 -16.34
N VAL A 14 8.63 21.85 -17.65
CA VAL A 14 8.12 20.74 -18.46
C VAL A 14 8.74 19.41 -18.02
N MET A 15 10.03 19.37 -17.67
CA MET A 15 10.69 18.16 -17.17
C MET A 15 10.10 17.72 -15.81
N ILE A 16 9.88 18.66 -14.89
CA ILE A 16 9.25 18.39 -13.59
C ILE A 16 7.81 17.88 -13.79
N LEU A 17 7.02 18.59 -14.60
CA LEU A 17 5.63 18.20 -14.89
C LEU A 17 5.57 16.80 -15.55
N SER A 18 6.46 16.50 -16.50
CA SER A 18 6.52 15.18 -17.16
C SER A 18 6.88 14.05 -16.19
N TYR A 19 7.77 14.34 -15.23
CA TYR A 19 8.10 13.41 -14.15
C TYR A 19 6.90 13.18 -13.22
N SER A 20 6.10 14.21 -12.96
CA SER A 20 4.86 14.08 -12.19
C SER A 20 3.75 13.32 -12.91
N PHE A 21 3.65 13.42 -14.25
CA PHE A 21 2.64 12.68 -15.03
C PHE A 21 2.98 11.20 -15.22
N THR A 22 4.26 10.83 -15.23
CA THR A 22 4.69 9.42 -15.36
C THR A 22 4.66 8.64 -14.04
N ALA A 23 4.58 9.33 -12.90
CA ALA A 23 4.40 8.70 -11.58
C ALA A 23 2.97 8.23 -11.29
N LEU A 24 2.00 8.50 -12.18
CA LEU A 24 0.56 8.27 -11.94
C LEU A 24 -0.05 7.08 -12.73
N ALA A 25 0.76 6.29 -13.43
CA ALA A 25 0.25 5.22 -14.31
C ALA A 25 0.71 3.79 -13.95
N SER A 26 1.51 3.60 -12.90
CA SER A 26 1.95 2.29 -12.41
C SER A 26 2.21 2.36 -10.92
N GLY A 27 1.42 1.64 -10.11
CA GLY A 27 1.78 1.32 -8.74
C GLY A 27 1.59 2.45 -7.74
N GLU A 28 0.34 2.73 -7.38
CA GLU A 28 0.09 3.27 -6.06
C GLU A 28 0.59 2.23 -5.05
N THR A 29 1.60 2.62 -4.30
CA THR A 29 2.26 1.79 -3.30
C THR A 29 1.80 2.19 -1.91
N LEU A 30 1.46 1.21 -1.09
CA LEU A 30 1.28 1.38 0.34
C LEU A 30 2.46 0.74 1.04
N GLN A 31 3.20 1.54 1.80
CA GLN A 31 4.24 1.03 2.67
C GLN A 31 3.68 0.87 4.08
N HIS A 32 4.14 -0.18 4.76
CA HIS A 32 3.90 -0.30 6.18
C HIS A 32 5.16 -0.79 6.88
N TYR A 33 5.28 -0.37 8.14
CA TYR A 33 6.22 -0.93 9.08
C TYR A 33 5.65 -0.73 10.49
N GLY A 34 5.92 -1.66 11.40
CA GLY A 34 5.41 -1.53 12.75
C GLY A 34 5.71 -2.72 13.65
N HIS A 35 5.60 -2.46 14.94
CA HIS A 35 5.66 -3.48 15.98
C HIS A 35 4.26 -3.69 16.54
N SER A 36 3.81 -4.94 16.64
CA SER A 36 2.54 -5.24 17.29
C SER A 36 2.53 -6.60 17.98
N ARG A 37 1.75 -6.72 19.05
CA ARG A 37 1.46 -7.99 19.75
C ARG A 37 0.23 -8.71 19.23
N VAL A 38 -0.71 -7.97 18.67
CA VAL A 38 -2.02 -8.48 18.22
C VAL A 38 -2.17 -8.27 16.74
N GLY A 39 -2.01 -7.03 16.29
CA GLY A 39 -2.11 -6.61 14.91
C GLY A 39 -2.21 -5.10 14.82
N TYR A 40 -2.20 -4.56 13.62
CA TYR A 40 -2.37 -3.14 13.34
C TYR A 40 -2.89 -2.94 11.92
N THR A 41 -3.54 -1.81 11.68
CA THR A 41 -3.92 -1.36 10.33
C THR A 41 -2.85 -0.41 9.83
N SER A 42 -2.46 -0.48 8.55
CA SER A 42 -1.49 0.44 7.97
C SER A 42 -1.98 1.88 8.05
N GLN A 43 -1.06 2.79 8.33
CA GLN A 43 -1.35 4.23 8.30
C GLN A 43 -1.55 4.72 6.85
N GLU A 44 -0.72 4.22 5.93
CA GLU A 44 -0.85 4.50 4.51
C GLU A 44 -2.00 3.71 3.88
N SER A 45 -2.50 4.25 2.77
CA SER A 45 -3.53 3.67 1.92
C SER A 45 -3.14 3.77 0.44
N VAL A 46 -3.72 2.90 -0.38
CA VAL A 46 -3.79 3.07 -1.85
C VAL A 46 -5.21 3.45 -2.27
N SER A 47 -5.32 4.27 -3.31
CA SER A 47 -6.57 4.77 -3.86
C SER A 47 -7.11 3.83 -4.94
N GLN A 48 -7.94 2.88 -4.53
CA GLN A 48 -8.51 1.91 -5.45
C GLN A 48 -9.57 2.53 -6.36
N ARG A 49 -9.44 2.25 -7.66
CA ARG A 49 -10.43 2.58 -8.69
C ARG A 49 -11.07 1.32 -9.22
N THR A 50 -10.43 0.66 -10.18
CA THR A 50 -10.94 -0.59 -10.80
C THR A 50 -10.11 -1.81 -10.41
N ASP A 51 -9.07 -1.60 -9.63
CA ASP A 51 -8.03 -2.57 -9.30
C ASP A 51 -8.57 -3.69 -8.40
N THR A 52 -8.09 -4.91 -8.61
CA THR A 52 -8.61 -6.10 -7.91
C THR A 52 -7.55 -6.86 -7.12
N LEU A 53 -6.28 -6.50 -7.27
CA LEU A 53 -5.17 -7.21 -6.64
C LEU A 53 -4.25 -6.26 -5.90
N LEU A 54 -3.94 -6.60 -4.64
CA LEU A 54 -2.92 -5.93 -3.85
C LEU A 54 -1.74 -6.89 -3.67
N LEU A 55 -0.66 -6.67 -4.41
CA LEU A 55 0.53 -7.53 -4.41
C LEU A 55 1.54 -7.02 -3.39
N ASN A 56 2.01 -7.90 -2.50
CA ASN A 56 3.11 -7.58 -1.62
C ASN A 56 4.46 -7.69 -2.33
N GLN A 57 5.31 -6.71 -2.07
CA GLN A 57 6.73 -6.71 -2.34
C GLN A 57 7.49 -6.51 -1.02
N HIS A 58 8.63 -7.20 -0.87
CA HIS A 58 9.54 -7.01 0.25
C HIS A 58 8.92 -7.25 1.64
N TRP A 59 8.00 -8.21 1.77
CA TRP A 59 7.51 -8.62 3.09
C TRP A 59 8.65 -9.08 3.98
N ARG A 60 8.72 -8.52 5.19
CA ARG A 60 9.59 -9.00 6.26
C ARG A 60 8.82 -9.00 7.57
N SER A 61 8.99 -10.05 8.36
CA SER A 61 8.42 -10.10 9.69
C SER A 61 9.24 -10.98 10.63
N SER A 62 9.23 -10.64 11.91
CA SER A 62 9.82 -11.45 12.98
C SER A 62 8.89 -12.56 13.48
N ALA A 63 7.66 -12.68 12.96
CA ALA A 63 6.68 -13.68 13.35
C ALA A 63 5.77 -14.07 12.18
N ASN A 64 5.03 -15.18 12.33
CA ASN A 64 3.96 -15.51 11.40
C ASN A 64 2.81 -14.51 11.57
N MET A 65 2.55 -13.75 10.52
CA MET A 65 1.48 -12.77 10.47
C MET A 65 0.57 -13.05 9.27
N ALA A 66 -0.68 -12.69 9.43
CA ALA A 66 -1.67 -12.77 8.37
C ALA A 66 -2.16 -11.37 8.03
N VAL A 67 -2.51 -11.18 6.77
CA VAL A 67 -2.89 -9.90 6.19
C VAL A 67 -4.25 -9.98 5.53
N SER A 68 -5.00 -8.88 5.60
CA SER A 68 -6.25 -8.69 4.87
C SER A 68 -6.36 -7.26 4.38
N ALA A 69 -7.10 -7.05 3.28
CA ALA A 69 -7.39 -5.72 2.78
C ALA A 69 -8.60 -5.14 3.53
N VAL A 70 -8.47 -3.93 4.06
CA VAL A 70 -9.53 -3.22 4.79
C VAL A 70 -9.69 -1.77 4.30
N ASN A 71 -10.81 -1.12 4.59
CA ASN A 71 -10.96 0.32 4.39
C ASN A 71 -10.50 1.11 5.63
N SER A 72 -10.65 2.44 5.60
CA SER A 72 -10.32 3.33 6.72
C SER A 72 -11.13 3.08 7.99
N ALA A 73 -12.32 2.48 7.87
CA ALA A 73 -13.14 2.03 9.00
C ALA A 73 -12.75 0.62 9.51
N SER A 74 -11.67 0.03 9.01
CA SER A 74 -11.23 -1.34 9.27
C SER A 74 -12.24 -2.42 8.85
N SER A 75 -13.17 -2.09 7.96
CA SER A 75 -14.07 -3.07 7.35
C SER A 75 -13.36 -3.81 6.21
N PRO A 76 -13.55 -5.14 6.07
CA PRO A 76 -12.95 -5.90 4.97
C PRO A 76 -13.35 -5.35 3.59
N VAL A 77 -12.36 -5.22 2.70
CA VAL A 77 -12.57 -4.87 1.29
C VAL A 77 -12.13 -5.97 0.34
N GLY A 78 -11.88 -7.16 0.87
CA GLY A 78 -11.56 -8.38 0.13
C GLY A 78 -12.09 -9.61 0.85
N PRO A 79 -12.16 -10.77 0.16
CA PRO A 79 -12.78 -11.97 0.70
C PRO A 79 -11.89 -12.75 1.68
N ALA A 80 -10.56 -12.66 1.53
CA ALA A 80 -9.63 -13.55 2.21
C ALA A 80 -8.62 -12.79 3.08
N LYS A 81 -8.32 -13.40 4.23
CA LYS A 81 -7.11 -13.16 5.01
C LYS A 81 -6.12 -14.27 4.67
N ILE A 82 -4.86 -13.91 4.41
CA ILE A 82 -3.81 -14.88 4.02
C ILE A 82 -2.61 -14.75 4.94
N ILE A 83 -1.81 -15.82 5.06
CA ILE A 83 -0.49 -15.73 5.68
C ILE A 83 0.41 -14.88 4.78
N ALA A 84 1.07 -13.90 5.36
CA ALA A 84 1.90 -12.96 4.61
C ALA A 84 3.28 -13.55 4.30
N TYR A 85 3.72 -13.37 3.07
CA TYR A 85 5.05 -13.70 2.56
C TYR A 85 5.38 -12.80 1.37
N GLU A 86 6.64 -12.74 0.97
CA GLU A 86 7.04 -11.91 -0.17
C GLU A 86 6.39 -12.43 -1.48
N GLY A 87 5.74 -11.54 -2.22
CA GLY A 87 5.00 -11.91 -3.43
C GLY A 87 3.59 -12.45 -3.18
N CYS A 88 3.12 -12.49 -1.92
CA CYS A 88 1.72 -12.82 -1.64
C CYS A 88 0.79 -11.72 -2.17
N SER A 89 -0.45 -12.09 -2.52
CA SER A 89 -1.42 -11.15 -3.06
C SER A 89 -2.76 -11.24 -2.37
N LEU A 90 -3.36 -10.09 -2.05
CA LEU A 90 -4.72 -9.98 -1.55
C LEU A 90 -5.66 -9.64 -2.69
N THR A 91 -6.75 -10.39 -2.83
CA THR A 91 -7.85 -9.98 -3.69
C THR A 91 -8.65 -8.88 -3.00
N VAL A 92 -8.96 -7.83 -3.75
CA VAL A 92 -9.80 -6.70 -3.32
C VAL A 92 -11.07 -6.73 -4.16
N TYR A 93 -12.22 -6.47 -3.56
CA TYR A 93 -13.49 -6.39 -4.29
C TYR A 93 -13.42 -5.29 -5.32
N GLN A 94 -13.77 -5.62 -6.56
CA GLN A 94 -13.87 -4.65 -7.63
C GLN A 94 -14.89 -3.57 -7.27
N LEU A 95 -14.51 -2.32 -7.49
CA LEU A 95 -15.43 -1.20 -7.42
C LEU A 95 -16.00 -0.91 -8.82
N PRO A 96 -17.31 -0.67 -8.94
CA PRO A 96 -17.88 -0.07 -10.14
C PRO A 96 -17.15 1.23 -10.49
N ALA A 97 -16.98 1.51 -11.79
CA ALA A 97 -16.33 2.75 -12.25
C ALA A 97 -17.07 4.04 -11.82
N THR A 98 -18.33 3.91 -11.39
CA THR A 98 -19.17 5.00 -10.89
C THR A 98 -18.97 5.28 -9.40
N ASP A 99 -18.35 4.37 -8.66
CA ASP A 99 -18.19 4.49 -7.23
C ASP A 99 -17.03 5.44 -6.90
N PRO A 100 -17.10 6.15 -5.75
CA PRO A 100 -16.00 6.97 -5.31
C PRO A 100 -14.76 6.11 -5.03
N ILE A 101 -13.58 6.71 -5.24
CA ILE A 101 -12.28 6.10 -4.93
C ILE A 101 -12.27 5.62 -3.47
N ARG A 102 -11.93 4.34 -3.26
CA ARG A 102 -11.81 3.75 -1.92
C ARG A 102 -10.36 3.73 -1.48
N GLN A 103 -10.11 4.24 -0.28
CA GLN A 103 -8.82 4.06 0.38
C GLN A 103 -8.73 2.63 0.92
N VAL A 104 -7.79 1.87 0.37
CA VAL A 104 -7.50 0.50 0.79
C VAL A 104 -6.26 0.51 1.67
N HIS A 105 -6.42 -0.02 2.88
CA HIS A 105 -5.37 -0.28 3.85
C HIS A 105 -5.14 -1.78 3.94
N ILE A 106 -4.02 -2.18 4.56
CA ILE A 106 -3.84 -3.55 5.02
C ILE A 106 -4.07 -3.62 6.52
N ARG A 107 -4.70 -4.70 6.96
CA ARG A 107 -4.70 -5.13 8.35
C ARG A 107 -3.69 -6.25 8.49
N VAL A 108 -2.71 -6.08 9.38
CA VAL A 108 -1.73 -7.09 9.76
C VAL A 108 -2.14 -7.65 11.11
N ASP A 109 -2.26 -8.96 11.24
CA ASP A 109 -2.57 -9.63 12.50
C ASP A 109 -1.55 -10.72 12.81
N ASN A 110 -1.02 -10.71 14.02
CA ASN A 110 -0.17 -11.78 14.53
C ASN A 110 -0.96 -13.08 14.60
N GLN A 111 -0.37 -14.17 14.10
CA GLN A 111 -0.93 -15.51 14.22
C GLN A 111 -0.47 -16.24 15.47
N MET A 112 0.35 -15.58 16.30
CA MET A 112 0.88 -16.11 17.55
C MET A 112 0.59 -15.16 18.70
N VAL A 113 0.38 -15.73 19.90
CA VAL A 113 0.29 -14.95 21.13
C VAL A 113 1.70 -14.60 21.58
N ILE A 114 2.01 -13.31 21.67
CA ILE A 114 3.31 -12.81 22.12
C ILE A 114 3.22 -12.41 23.60
N PRO A 115 3.84 -13.17 24.53
CA PRO A 115 3.82 -12.85 25.96
C PRO A 115 4.34 -11.44 26.24
N SER A 116 3.78 -10.77 27.26
CA SER A 116 4.18 -9.40 27.64
C SER A 116 5.67 -9.26 27.99
N SER A 117 6.33 -10.37 28.36
CA SER A 117 7.76 -10.45 28.64
C SER A 117 8.67 -10.44 27.40
N GLN A 118 8.12 -10.65 26.20
CA GLN A 118 8.87 -10.63 24.93
C GLN A 118 8.60 -9.35 24.14
N PRO A 119 9.52 -8.88 23.28
CA PRO A 119 9.24 -7.74 22.40
C PRO A 119 8.07 -8.03 21.45
N ALA A 120 7.34 -6.98 21.07
CA ALA A 120 6.29 -7.08 20.05
C ALA A 120 6.90 -7.49 18.69
N ALA A 121 6.15 -8.25 17.88
CA ALA A 121 6.66 -8.68 16.58
C ALA A 121 6.70 -7.51 15.60
N TYR A 122 7.80 -7.43 14.86
CA TYR A 122 8.01 -6.46 13.81
C TYR A 122 7.51 -7.00 12.47
N SER A 123 6.99 -6.11 11.63
CA SER A 123 6.75 -6.37 10.22
C SER A 123 6.93 -5.12 9.37
N GLU A 124 7.33 -5.31 8.13
CA GLU A 124 7.35 -4.29 7.07
C GLU A 124 7.02 -4.92 5.72
N GLY A 125 6.60 -4.08 4.78
CA GLY A 125 6.29 -4.50 3.42
C GLY A 125 5.81 -3.34 2.56
N ASN A 126 5.93 -3.52 1.26
CA ASN A 126 5.38 -2.63 0.24
C ASN A 126 4.24 -3.34 -0.48
N TRP A 127 3.15 -2.64 -0.78
CA TRP A 127 1.98 -3.23 -1.41
C TRP A 127 1.62 -2.42 -2.64
N ILE A 128 1.58 -3.09 -3.79
CA ILE A 128 1.24 -2.47 -5.07
C ILE A 128 -0.18 -2.85 -5.44
N LEU A 129 -0.99 -1.83 -5.72
CA LEU A 129 -2.32 -2.04 -6.27
C LEU A 129 -2.24 -2.29 -7.78
N LEU A 130 -2.86 -3.37 -8.25
CA LEU A 130 -2.82 -3.85 -9.61
C LEU A 130 -4.26 -4.12 -10.14
N PRO A 131 -4.51 -3.86 -11.44
CA PRO A 131 -5.77 -4.16 -12.11
C PRO A 131 -6.28 -5.58 -11.84
#